data_AF-A0A8T5M1J3-F1
#
_entry.id   AF-A0A8T5M1J3-F1
#
_cell.length_a   1.000
_cell.length_b   1.000
_cell.length_c   1.000
_cell.angle_alpha   90.00
_cell.angle_beta   90.00
_cell.angle_gamma   90.00
#
_symmetry.space_group_name_H-M   'P 1'
#
loop_
_entity.id
_entity.type
_entity.pdbx_description
1 polymer ?
#
loop_
_entity_poly.entity_id
_entity_poly.type
_entity_poly.pdbx_seq_one_letter_code
_entity_poly.pdbx_strand_id
1 'polypeptide(L)'
;MVVRKRRRSNKKRGGRTQHGNTKHWRGAGSRGGRGRAGSHKHKYSKYYDAFGHKIRLKPKKKPEKAINLGKLNELIPGWLERKKCEKNAQGQIVLNGKKIGITKVLGGGSLSFKVVFQNIVLSKKAQEKIPESKQESHPKENNQEEMVKDK
;
A
#
# COMPACT_ATOMS: atom_id res chain seq x y z
N MET A 1 23.15 -4.28 -30.16
CA MET A 1 24.00 -5.50 -30.25
C MET A 1 23.92 -6.25 -28.91
N VAL A 2 23.49 -7.52 -28.89
CA VAL A 2 23.36 -8.29 -27.64
C VAL A 2 24.62 -9.12 -27.41
N VAL A 3 25.24 -8.96 -26.24
CA VAL A 3 26.45 -9.70 -25.86
C VAL A 3 26.10 -11.16 -25.58
N ARG A 4 26.52 -12.08 -26.47
CA ARG A 4 26.39 -13.53 -26.26
C ARG A 4 27.58 -14.04 -25.44
N LYS A 5 27.36 -14.39 -24.16
CA LYS A 5 28.41 -14.90 -23.28
C LYS A 5 28.40 -16.43 -23.21
N ARG A 6 29.58 -17.05 -23.33
CA ARG A 6 29.78 -18.49 -23.15
C ARG A 6 29.44 -18.90 -21.70
N ARG A 7 28.79 -20.07 -21.54
CA ARG A 7 28.47 -20.64 -20.21
C ARG A 7 29.75 -20.99 -19.44
N ARG A 8 29.76 -20.74 -18.14
CA ARG A 8 30.87 -21.08 -17.23
C ARG A 8 31.24 -22.56 -17.28
N SER A 9 30.26 -23.46 -17.42
CA SER A 9 30.47 -24.91 -17.55
C SER A 9 31.39 -25.26 -18.72
N ASN A 10 31.21 -24.62 -19.88
CA ASN A 10 32.01 -24.87 -21.07
C ASN A 10 33.47 -24.40 -20.90
N LYS A 11 33.75 -23.46 -19.99
CA LYS A 11 35.12 -23.02 -19.66
C LYS A 11 35.81 -23.97 -18.69
N LYS A 12 35.04 -24.65 -17.83
CA LYS A 12 35.57 -25.53 -16.79
C LYS A 12 35.74 -26.99 -17.21
N ARG A 13 35.36 -27.36 -18.45
CA ARG A 13 35.63 -28.70 -18.98
C ARG A 13 37.15 -28.94 -19.01
N GLY A 14 37.58 -30.17 -18.69
CA GLY A 14 39.00 -30.52 -18.55
C GLY A 14 39.59 -30.25 -17.15
N GLY A 15 38.89 -29.49 -16.30
CA GLY A 15 39.29 -29.34 -14.89
C GLY A 15 38.85 -30.52 -14.03
N ARG A 16 39.72 -30.98 -13.11
CA ARG A 16 39.44 -32.08 -12.18
C ARG A 16 38.25 -31.81 -11.26
N THR A 17 38.08 -30.59 -10.74
CA THR A 17 36.95 -30.22 -9.88
C THR A 17 36.20 -28.98 -10.38
N GLN A 18 34.88 -29.09 -10.49
CA GLN A 18 34.03 -27.98 -10.93
C GLN A 18 33.82 -26.95 -9.81
N HIS A 19 33.86 -27.35 -8.54
CA HIS A 19 33.45 -26.50 -7.41
C HIS A 19 34.24 -26.75 -6.12
N GLY A 20 35.53 -26.42 -6.13
CA GLY A 20 36.40 -26.52 -4.96
C GLY A 20 37.00 -27.91 -4.81
N ASN A 21 37.07 -28.43 -3.58
CA ASN A 21 37.64 -29.75 -3.30
C ASN A 21 36.67 -30.89 -3.70
N THR A 22 37.22 -32.02 -4.14
CA THR A 22 36.57 -33.30 -4.45
C THR A 22 35.65 -33.82 -3.33
N LYS A 23 35.95 -33.49 -2.06
CA LYS A 23 35.13 -33.92 -0.90
C LYS A 23 33.89 -33.05 -0.68
N HIS A 24 33.79 -31.88 -1.31
CA HIS A 24 32.60 -31.01 -1.24
C HIS A 24 31.61 -31.34 -2.36
N TRP A 25 30.45 -30.65 -2.39
CA TRP A 25 29.42 -30.83 -3.42
C TRP A 25 28.79 -32.22 -3.48
N ARG A 26 28.55 -32.81 -2.31
CA ARG A 26 27.80 -34.07 -2.16
C ARG A 26 26.31 -33.79 -1.93
N GLY A 27 25.67 -34.61 -1.09
CA GLY A 27 24.25 -34.55 -0.79
C GLY A 27 23.83 -33.38 0.12
N ALA A 28 22.80 -33.62 0.92
CA ALA A 28 22.25 -32.60 1.81
C ALA A 28 23.22 -32.19 2.94
N GLY A 29 24.14 -33.08 3.35
CA GLY A 29 25.15 -32.80 4.37
C GLY A 29 26.03 -31.59 4.01
N SER A 30 26.47 -31.49 2.75
CA SER A 30 27.24 -30.32 2.27
C SER A 30 26.46 -29.00 2.32
N ARG A 31 25.13 -29.05 2.46
CA ARG A 31 24.23 -27.90 2.58
C ARG A 31 23.66 -27.73 3.98
N GLY A 32 24.05 -28.58 4.94
CA GLY A 32 23.49 -28.61 6.29
C GLY A 32 22.01 -29.00 6.34
N GLY A 33 21.56 -29.92 5.49
CA GLY A 33 20.17 -30.40 5.39
C GLY A 33 19.39 -29.82 4.18
N ARG A 34 18.28 -30.47 3.82
CA ARG A 34 17.40 -30.02 2.71
C ARG A 34 16.50 -28.85 3.16
N GLY A 35 16.30 -27.87 2.29
CA GLY A 35 15.41 -26.73 2.56
C GLY A 35 15.80 -25.92 3.81
N ARG A 36 14.81 -25.68 4.68
CA ARG A 36 14.97 -24.96 5.97
C ARG A 36 15.44 -25.86 7.12
N ALA A 37 15.91 -27.08 6.86
CA ALA A 37 16.47 -27.93 7.90
C ALA A 37 17.61 -27.22 8.65
N GLY A 38 17.56 -27.28 9.99
CA GLY A 38 18.50 -26.58 10.88
C GLY A 38 18.11 -25.13 11.20
N SER A 39 16.95 -24.64 10.76
CA SER A 39 16.55 -23.24 10.93
C SER A 39 16.37 -22.78 12.38
N HIS A 40 16.13 -23.71 13.32
CA HIS A 40 16.12 -23.44 14.77
C HIS A 40 17.40 -23.95 15.47
N LYS A 41 18.44 -24.32 14.71
CA LYS A 41 19.70 -24.89 15.23
C LYS A 41 20.90 -24.25 14.50
N HIS A 42 21.71 -25.04 13.79
CA HIS A 42 22.93 -24.59 13.10
C HIS A 42 22.73 -23.62 11.93
N LYS A 43 21.49 -23.41 11.46
CA LYS A 43 21.13 -22.36 10.48
C LYS A 43 20.26 -21.25 11.07
N TYR A 44 20.24 -21.10 12.39
CA TYR A 44 19.43 -20.09 13.07
C TYR A 44 19.76 -18.67 12.59
N SER A 45 21.04 -18.31 12.46
CA SER A 45 21.48 -17.00 11.97
C SER A 45 20.92 -16.62 10.59
N LYS A 46 20.54 -17.59 9.75
CA LYS A 46 19.93 -17.34 8.45
C LYS A 46 18.41 -17.15 8.51
N TYR A 47 17.75 -17.74 9.50
CA TYR A 47 16.28 -17.86 9.52
C TYR A 47 15.62 -17.34 10.80
N TYR A 48 16.38 -16.72 11.71
CA TYR A 48 15.86 -16.26 13.00
C TYR A 48 14.65 -15.33 12.85
N ASP A 49 14.66 -14.44 11.85
CA ASP A 49 13.56 -13.49 11.61
C ASP A 49 12.28 -14.14 11.09
N ALA A 50 12.34 -15.40 10.68
CA ALA A 50 11.18 -16.10 10.14
C ALA A 50 10.39 -16.87 11.21
N PHE A 51 10.79 -16.81 12.49
CA PHE A 51 10.14 -17.50 13.60
C PHE A 51 9.95 -16.57 14.80
N GLY A 52 9.01 -16.90 15.68
CA GLY A 52 8.79 -16.18 16.94
C GLY A 52 7.88 -14.95 16.86
N HIS A 53 7.48 -14.52 15.65
CA HIS A 53 6.55 -13.40 15.47
C HIS A 53 5.11 -13.81 15.82
N LYS A 54 4.63 -13.41 17.00
CA LYS A 54 3.21 -13.48 17.35
C LYS A 54 2.44 -12.36 16.63
N ILE A 55 2.06 -12.59 15.38
CA ILE A 55 1.20 -11.65 14.64
C ILE A 55 -0.25 -11.90 15.04
N ARG A 56 -0.86 -10.97 15.79
CA ARG A 56 -2.32 -10.95 15.97
C ARG A 56 -2.94 -10.46 14.66
N LEU A 57 -3.57 -11.36 13.92
CA LEU A 57 -4.29 -11.01 12.70
C LEU A 57 -5.45 -10.07 13.07
N LYS A 58 -5.47 -8.87 12.49
CA LYS A 58 -6.60 -7.94 12.60
C LYS A 58 -7.60 -8.23 11.47
N PRO A 59 -8.91 -8.03 11.67
CA PRO A 59 -9.88 -8.14 10.58
C PRO A 59 -9.51 -7.18 9.44
N LYS A 60 -9.71 -7.63 8.20
CA LYS A 60 -9.47 -6.81 7.02
C LYS A 60 -10.39 -5.59 7.06
N LYS A 61 -9.81 -4.39 7.20
CA LYS A 61 -10.55 -3.13 7.08
C LYS A 61 -10.86 -2.87 5.61
N LYS A 62 -12.01 -2.24 5.32
CA LYS A 62 -12.31 -1.74 3.98
C LYS A 62 -11.18 -0.78 3.55
N PRO A 63 -10.64 -0.89 2.33
CA PRO A 63 -9.56 -0.01 1.88
C PRO A 63 -10.06 1.43 1.82
N GLU A 64 -9.40 2.34 2.55
CA GLU A 64 -9.65 3.77 2.44
C GLU A 64 -9.11 4.28 1.10
N LYS A 65 -9.98 4.86 0.26
CA LYS A 65 -9.58 5.53 -0.97
C LYS A 65 -9.20 6.96 -0.63
N ALA A 66 -7.90 7.18 -0.47
CA ALA A 66 -7.34 8.49 -0.13
C ALA A 66 -6.79 9.21 -1.38
N ILE A 67 -6.99 10.53 -1.46
CA ILE A 67 -6.43 11.38 -2.52
C ILE A 67 -5.71 12.59 -1.93
N ASN A 68 -4.65 13.06 -2.59
CA ASN A 68 -3.94 14.28 -2.21
C ASN A 68 -4.57 15.53 -2.86
N LEU A 69 -4.43 16.70 -2.22
CA LEU A 69 -4.92 17.99 -2.73
C LEU A 69 -4.37 18.35 -4.11
N GLY A 70 -3.09 18.13 -4.38
CA GLY A 70 -2.50 18.42 -5.69
C GLY A 70 -3.14 17.59 -6.81
N LYS A 71 -3.37 16.29 -6.55
CA LYS A 71 -4.06 15.42 -7.50
C LYS A 71 -5.52 15.83 -7.67
N LEU A 72 -6.14 16.31 -6.59
CA LEU A 72 -7.49 16.85 -6.65
C LEU A 72 -7.56 18.10 -7.55
N ASN A 73 -6.58 19.00 -7.45
CA ASN A 73 -6.49 20.21 -8.27
C ASN A 73 -6.42 19.89 -9.77
N GLU A 74 -5.67 18.86 -10.15
CA GLU A 74 -5.57 18.38 -11.54
C GLU A 74 -6.87 17.74 -12.06
N LEU A 75 -7.59 17.03 -11.19
CA LEU A 75 -8.76 16.23 -11.60
C LEU A 75 -10.07 17.01 -11.61
N ILE A 76 -10.16 18.10 -10.83
CA ILE A 76 -11.34 18.95 -10.74
C ILE A 76 -11.85 19.42 -12.12
N PRO A 77 -11.01 19.95 -13.03
CA PRO A 77 -11.48 20.39 -14.35
C PRO A 77 -12.17 19.26 -15.14
N GLY A 78 -11.53 18.09 -15.20
CA GLY A 78 -12.08 16.93 -15.90
C GLY A 78 -13.31 16.31 -15.22
N TRP A 79 -13.49 16.49 -13.91
CA TRP A 79 -14.72 16.07 -13.23
C TRP A 79 -15.88 17.03 -13.45
N LEU A 80 -15.60 18.31 -13.68
CA LEU A 80 -16.59 19.32 -13.99
C LEU A 80 -17.19 19.10 -15.38
N GLU A 81 -16.34 18.79 -16.37
CA GLU A 81 -16.77 18.40 -17.72
C GLU A 81 -17.65 17.15 -17.72
N ARG A 82 -17.30 16.17 -16.89
CA ARG A 82 -18.02 14.89 -16.78
C ARG A 82 -19.24 14.95 -15.86
N LYS A 83 -19.65 16.15 -15.40
CA LYS A 83 -20.77 16.38 -14.46
C LYS A 83 -20.70 15.53 -13.18
N LYS A 84 -19.49 15.18 -12.73
CA LYS A 84 -19.27 14.43 -11.47
C LYS A 84 -19.22 15.36 -10.25
N CYS A 85 -19.01 16.65 -10.49
CA CYS A 85 -18.99 17.70 -9.48
C CYS A 85 -19.91 18.82 -9.93
N GLU A 86 -20.61 19.43 -8.97
CA GLU A 86 -21.56 20.51 -9.24
C GLU A 86 -20.96 21.83 -8.76
N LYS A 87 -21.26 22.93 -9.47
CA LYS A 87 -20.97 24.29 -8.99
C LYS A 87 -22.17 24.77 -8.19
N ASN A 88 -21.95 25.18 -6.94
CA ASN A 88 -22.98 25.85 -6.15
C ASN A 88 -23.28 27.25 -6.71
N ALA A 89 -24.42 27.81 -6.30
CA ALA A 89 -24.85 29.18 -6.64
C ALA A 89 -23.81 30.28 -6.31
N GLN A 90 -22.85 29.97 -5.42
CA GLN A 90 -21.76 30.85 -4.99
C GLN A 90 -20.44 30.62 -5.75
N GLY A 91 -20.44 29.81 -6.81
CA GLY A 91 -19.24 29.53 -7.62
C GLY A 91 -18.26 28.51 -7.00
N GLN A 92 -18.62 27.89 -5.88
CA GLN A 92 -17.82 26.85 -5.22
C GLN A 92 -18.06 25.47 -5.84
N ILE A 93 -17.01 24.65 -5.92
CA ILE A 93 -17.12 23.27 -6.44
C ILE A 93 -17.49 22.33 -5.31
N VAL A 94 -18.62 21.63 -5.44
CA VAL A 94 -19.06 20.63 -4.47
C VAL A 94 -18.51 19.26 -4.85
N LEU A 95 -17.74 18.67 -3.94
CA LEU A 95 -17.21 17.33 -4.06
C LEU A 95 -17.93 16.38 -3.10
N ASN A 96 -18.72 15.46 -3.67
CA ASN A 96 -19.35 14.40 -2.90
C ASN A 96 -18.52 13.11 -2.94
N GLY A 97 -17.98 12.71 -1.79
CA GLY A 97 -17.16 11.51 -1.64
C GLY A 97 -17.84 10.22 -2.07
N LYS A 98 -19.17 10.09 -1.91
CA LYS A 98 -19.92 8.90 -2.34
C LYS A 98 -19.99 8.80 -3.86
N LYS A 99 -20.24 9.91 -4.57
CA LYS A 99 -20.33 9.95 -6.04
C LYS A 99 -18.97 9.66 -6.70
N ILE A 100 -17.89 10.19 -6.12
CA ILE A 100 -16.54 10.07 -6.67
C ILE A 100 -15.84 8.77 -6.19
N GLY A 101 -16.30 8.20 -5.09
CA GLY A 101 -15.73 7.00 -4.47
C GLY A 101 -14.46 7.30 -3.66
N ILE A 102 -14.38 8.46 -3.02
CA ILE A 102 -13.24 8.90 -2.20
C ILE A 102 -13.69 8.97 -0.75
N THR A 103 -12.91 8.38 0.15
CA THR A 103 -13.20 8.36 1.59
C THR A 103 -12.41 9.42 2.35
N LYS A 104 -11.20 9.77 1.88
CA LYS A 104 -10.27 10.64 2.61
C LYS A 104 -9.47 11.57 1.69
N VAL A 105 -9.24 12.80 2.13
CA VAL A 105 -8.38 13.76 1.45
C VAL A 105 -7.19 14.12 2.34
N LEU A 106 -5.99 14.07 1.74
CA LEU A 106 -4.69 14.27 2.36
C LEU A 106 -4.06 15.58 1.89
N GLY A 107 -3.27 16.21 2.75
CA GLY A 107 -2.69 17.55 2.50
C GLY A 107 -1.50 17.64 1.55
N GLY A 108 -1.25 16.65 0.68
CA GLY A 108 -0.16 16.73 -0.30
C GLY A 108 -0.48 17.68 -1.45
N GLY A 109 0.35 18.69 -1.71
CA GLY A 109 0.13 19.71 -2.75
C GLY A 109 -0.66 20.94 -2.28
N SER A 110 -1.15 21.72 -3.25
CA SER A 110 -2.01 22.90 -3.06
C SER A 110 -3.31 22.74 -3.84
N LEU A 111 -4.35 23.47 -3.41
CA LEU A 111 -5.66 23.52 -4.06
C LEU A 111 -5.97 24.99 -4.35
N SER A 112 -6.10 25.34 -5.62
CA SER A 112 -6.38 26.73 -6.03
C SER A 112 -7.88 27.04 -6.05
N PHE A 113 -8.72 26.01 -6.13
CA PHE A 113 -10.17 26.14 -6.22
C PHE A 113 -10.83 26.20 -4.84
N LYS A 114 -11.90 27.00 -4.73
CA LYS A 114 -12.80 26.98 -3.57
C LYS A 114 -13.70 25.75 -3.65
N VAL A 115 -13.48 24.80 -2.74
CA VAL A 115 -14.11 23.49 -2.75
C VAL A 115 -14.85 23.23 -1.44
N VAL A 116 -16.08 22.73 -1.56
CA VAL A 116 -16.90 22.23 -0.45
C VAL A 116 -16.83 20.71 -0.47
N PHE A 117 -16.41 20.11 0.65
CA PHE A 117 -16.26 18.66 0.79
C PHE A 117 -17.48 18.07 1.51
N GLN A 118 -18.17 17.12 0.87
CA GLN A 118 -19.29 16.37 1.44
C GLN A 118 -18.94 14.88 1.55
N ASN A 119 -19.25 14.26 2.69
CA ASN A 119 -18.99 12.82 2.96
C ASN A 119 -17.52 12.40 2.82
N ILE A 120 -16.56 13.29 3.08
CA ILE A 120 -15.11 13.04 2.98
C ILE A 120 -14.43 13.38 4.30
N VAL A 121 -13.49 12.54 4.73
CA VAL A 121 -12.63 12.82 5.89
C VAL A 121 -11.41 13.63 5.44
N LEU A 122 -11.18 14.78 6.06
CA LEU A 122 -9.98 15.59 5.81
C LEU A 122 -8.87 15.25 6.82
N SER A 123 -7.62 15.16 6.36
CA SER A 123 -6.45 15.14 7.26
C SER A 123 -6.22 16.51 7.90
N LYS A 124 -5.61 16.57 9.09
CA LYS A 124 -5.27 17.85 9.78
C LYS A 124 -4.56 18.85 8.87
N LYS A 125 -3.51 18.36 8.17
CA LYS A 125 -2.76 19.17 7.18
C LYS A 125 -3.59 19.65 5.99
N ALA A 126 -4.65 18.93 5.62
CA ALA A 126 -5.54 19.37 4.54
C ALA A 126 -6.50 20.46 5.03
N GLN A 127 -6.98 20.38 6.28
CA GLN A 127 -7.82 21.40 6.89
C GLN A 127 -7.05 22.72 7.03
N GLU A 128 -5.80 22.67 7.51
CA GLU A 128 -4.93 23.85 7.63
C GLU A 128 -4.71 24.57 6.28
N LYS A 129 -4.58 23.80 5.19
CA LYS A 129 -4.36 24.36 3.85
C LYS A 129 -5.62 24.91 3.19
N ILE A 130 -6.80 24.57 3.69
CA ILE A 130 -8.08 24.98 3.11
C ILE A 130 -8.92 25.65 4.19
N PRO A 131 -8.51 26.83 4.69
CA PRO A 131 -9.18 27.49 5.81
C PRO A 131 -10.62 27.92 5.48
N GLU A 132 -10.95 28.14 4.20
CA GLU A 132 -12.30 28.52 3.76
C GLU A 132 -13.20 27.33 3.37
N SER A 133 -12.71 26.08 3.46
CA SER A 133 -13.58 24.94 3.14
C SER A 133 -14.61 24.71 4.24
N LYS A 134 -15.87 25.01 3.94
CA LYS A 134 -16.99 24.53 4.76
C LYS A 134 -17.05 23.01 4.63
N GLN A 135 -16.79 22.32 5.73
CA GLN A 135 -17.01 20.89 5.83
C GLN A 135 -18.48 20.67 6.19
N GLU A 136 -19.31 20.33 5.21
CA GLU A 136 -20.68 19.87 5.49
C GLU A 136 -20.59 18.39 5.88
N SER A 137 -20.49 18.14 7.19
CA SER A 137 -20.62 16.81 7.75
C SER A 137 -22.10 16.42 7.72
N HIS A 138 -22.53 15.71 6.68
CA HIS A 138 -23.72 14.88 6.85
C HIS A 138 -23.38 13.76 7.84
N PRO A 139 -24.21 13.55 8.87
CA PRO A 139 -23.97 12.52 9.86
C PRO A 139 -23.86 11.17 9.14
N LYS A 140 -22.86 10.38 9.54
CA LYS A 140 -22.93 8.94 9.30
C LYS A 140 -24.22 8.49 9.96
N GLU A 141 -25.16 7.95 9.20
CA GLU A 141 -26.23 7.14 9.76
C GLU A 141 -25.55 6.16 10.72
N ASN A 142 -25.83 6.36 12.01
CA ASN A 142 -25.41 5.49 13.08
C ASN A 142 -26.07 4.14 12.80
N ASN A 143 -25.32 3.18 12.27
CA ASN A 143 -25.66 1.79 12.52
C ASN A 143 -25.28 1.50 13.98
N GLN A 144 -26.13 1.99 14.88
CA GLN A 144 -26.40 1.32 16.14
C GLN A 144 -27.15 0.04 15.79
N GLU A 145 -26.40 -1.03 15.52
CA GLU A 145 -26.92 -2.38 15.69
C GLU A 145 -26.15 -2.97 16.89
N GLU A 146 -26.73 -2.68 18.06
CA GLU A 146 -26.95 -3.60 19.18
C GLU A 146 -25.79 -4.56 19.50
N MET A 147 -25.03 -4.36 20.58
CA MET A 147 -25.46 -4.69 21.94
C MET A 147 -26.44 -5.88 22.03
N VAL A 148 -26.08 -7.03 21.48
CA VAL A 148 -26.46 -8.31 22.10
C VAL A 148 -25.37 -8.68 23.10
N LYS A 149 -25.53 -8.15 24.32
CA LYS A 149 -25.31 -8.94 25.52
C LYS A 149 -26.27 -10.13 25.39
N ASP A 150 -25.76 -11.35 25.43
CA ASP A 150 -26.35 -12.45 26.19
C ASP A 150 -25.48 -13.71 26.10
N LYS A 151 -25.11 -14.20 27.31
CA LYS A 151 -24.45 -15.46 27.71
C LYS A 151 -22.97 -15.66 27.37
#